data_AF-A0A9D9LAM4-F1
#
_entry.id   AF-A0A9D9LAM4-F1
#
_cell.length_a   1.000
_cell.length_b   1.000
_cell.length_c   1.000
_cell.angle_alpha   90.00
_cell.angle_beta   90.00
_cell.angle_gamma   90.00
#
_symmetry.space_group_name_H-M   'P 1'
#
loop_
_entity.id
_entity.type
_entity.pdbx_description
1 polymer ?
#
loop_
_entity_poly.entity_id
_entity_poly.type
_entity_poly.pdbx_seq_one_letter_code
_entity_poly.pdbx_strand_id
1 'polypeptide(L)'
;MNRQALLILCLATSLFFGCRTSKGKADLSGDKDNPATEEQAKKPLPFNKIATRKADLLDDSPIKASAIDSQATAPQLERKFEMPARQTSRPETDGTTTEYPDNLIKGITDPDTELSVDLTFDATDISEVVEAFANESLLNFGYLLDPGVKGAVSMSVRSKMTAREAWGTFEHILWLCGAYASKNPGFIHILPFDKMPKERRIFAEHEIQPNVIVEFFPLRYKKSADVINIIKPFLTDGATATDVTDSNTVIIVEAPANINKIREIIARLDDKGEREWPAKCFPCHEVEADILGDELQNLLPVLGLPVASGTGTSGGAIKLTALPRIGAIVVSAALPEVVDEVGNWIKALDRSDMLDKEEIYFYNVHHSTVEKLSSALDAFFNTTTTESSSSTSSTKSTSSKA
;
A
#
# COMPACT_ATOMS: atom_id res chain seq x y z
N MET A 1 16.43 -59.77 3.01
CA MET A 1 17.77 -60.35 2.76
C MET A 1 18.65 -59.27 2.15
N ASN A 2 19.79 -58.83 2.66
CA ASN A 2 20.60 -59.08 3.85
C ASN A 2 21.57 -57.87 3.92
N ARG A 3 21.67 -57.14 5.04
CA ARG A 3 22.81 -57.13 5.99
C ARG A 3 24.11 -56.51 5.45
N GLN A 4 24.52 -55.32 5.90
CA GLN A 4 25.17 -54.96 7.19
C GLN A 4 26.69 -55.15 7.25
N ALA A 5 27.35 -54.15 7.87
CA ALA A 5 28.72 -54.01 8.42
C ALA A 5 29.53 -52.91 7.69
N LEU A 6 30.20 -51.93 8.33
CA LEU A 6 30.74 -51.75 9.70
C LEU A 6 31.10 -50.22 9.84
N LEU A 7 30.62 -49.39 10.78
CA LEU A 7 30.88 -49.22 12.24
C LEU A 7 32.12 -48.36 12.63
N ILE A 8 31.84 -47.15 13.17
CA ILE A 8 32.42 -46.44 14.36
C ILE A 8 33.88 -45.94 14.37
N LEU A 9 34.08 -44.63 14.65
CA LEU A 9 34.87 -44.11 15.81
C LEU A 9 34.77 -42.56 16.04
N CYS A 10 34.41 -42.17 17.28
CA CYS A 10 34.69 -40.95 18.10
C CYS A 10 34.63 -39.53 17.49
N LEU A 11 33.81 -38.56 17.93
CA LEU A 11 33.47 -37.97 19.25
C LEU A 11 34.52 -37.01 19.87
N ALA A 12 34.09 -35.74 19.98
CA ALA A 12 34.48 -34.65 20.90
C ALA A 12 35.72 -33.77 20.62
N THR A 13 35.47 -32.45 20.47
CA THR A 13 36.15 -31.25 21.08
C THR A 13 35.76 -30.00 20.26
N SER A 14 34.81 -29.18 20.69
CA SER A 14 34.91 -28.03 21.62
C SER A 14 35.64 -26.78 21.08
N LEU A 15 34.82 -25.76 20.78
CA LEU A 15 34.93 -24.35 21.25
C LEU A 15 36.09 -23.44 20.78
N PHE A 16 35.66 -22.19 20.53
CA PHE A 16 36.41 -20.93 20.39
C PHE A 16 36.92 -20.53 19.00
N PHE A 17 36.08 -19.79 18.26
CA PHE A 17 36.55 -18.78 17.30
C PHE A 17 36.35 -17.39 17.89
N GLY A 18 37.46 -16.81 18.34
CA GLY A 18 37.56 -15.44 18.85
C GLY A 18 37.61 -14.41 17.73
N CYS A 19 36.98 -13.27 17.99
CA CYS A 19 37.12 -12.04 17.20
C CYS A 19 38.52 -11.45 17.37
N ARG A 20 39.12 -11.10 16.23
CA ARG A 20 40.22 -10.14 16.08
C ARG A 20 39.85 -8.79 16.71
N THR A 21 40.78 -8.14 17.40
CA THR A 21 41.30 -6.81 17.04
C THR A 21 42.61 -6.54 17.81
N SER A 22 43.34 -5.56 17.30
CA SER A 22 44.78 -5.35 17.35
C SER A 22 45.27 -4.57 18.57
N LYS A 23 46.37 -5.06 19.15
CA LYS A 23 47.58 -4.36 19.64
C LYS A 23 47.52 -2.82 19.75
N GLY A 24 47.78 -2.34 20.96
CA GLY A 24 48.39 -1.04 21.29
C GLY A 24 48.94 -1.11 22.71
N LYS A 25 50.26 -1.04 22.86
CA LYS A 25 51.06 -1.29 24.08
C LYS A 25 51.62 0.03 24.61
N ALA A 26 52.02 0.05 25.89
CA ALA A 26 52.79 1.04 26.66
C ALA A 26 51.91 1.91 27.59
N ASP A 27 52.20 2.10 28.88
CA ASP A 27 53.34 1.71 29.72
C ASP A 27 52.93 1.68 31.21
N LEU A 28 53.71 0.95 32.00
CA LEU A 28 53.60 0.73 33.43
C LEU A 28 54.35 1.80 34.25
N SER A 29 53.77 2.25 35.36
CA SER A 29 54.40 2.49 36.69
C SER A 29 53.33 3.09 37.62
N GLY A 30 52.90 2.38 38.68
CA GLY A 30 53.48 2.40 40.04
C GLY A 30 52.82 3.55 40.83
N ASP A 31 52.35 3.47 42.07
CA ASP A 31 52.40 2.51 43.18
C ASP A 31 51.41 3.07 44.25
N LYS A 32 50.85 2.16 45.06
CA LYS A 32 50.32 2.35 46.44
C LYS A 32 48.98 3.03 46.80
N ASP A 33 48.32 2.29 47.70
CA ASP A 33 47.41 2.65 48.80
C ASP A 33 45.87 2.56 48.59
N ASN A 34 45.30 1.53 49.22
CA ASN A 34 43.90 1.32 49.62
C ASN A 34 43.81 1.66 51.14
N PRO A 35 42.65 1.84 51.84
CA PRO A 35 41.28 1.44 51.47
C PRO A 35 40.10 2.35 51.93
N ALA A 36 38.88 1.95 51.52
CA ALA A 36 37.58 2.11 52.20
C ALA A 36 36.93 3.52 52.33
N THR A 37 35.80 3.76 51.65
CA THR A 37 34.41 3.70 52.20
C THR A 37 33.42 4.33 51.19
N GLU A 38 32.28 3.68 51.03
CA GLU A 38 31.17 4.01 50.13
C GLU A 38 30.44 5.31 50.52
N GLU A 39 30.07 6.14 49.53
CA GLU A 39 28.74 6.77 49.44
C GLU A 39 28.57 7.42 48.05
N GLN A 40 27.80 6.76 47.17
CA GLN A 40 27.41 7.29 45.87
C GLN A 40 26.22 8.26 46.03
N ALA A 41 26.50 9.57 46.12
CA ALA A 41 25.49 10.60 45.93
C ALA A 41 25.22 10.84 44.43
N LYS A 42 23.94 10.77 44.04
CA LYS A 42 23.44 10.90 42.66
C LYS A 42 23.83 12.23 42.02
N LYS A 43 24.43 12.18 40.82
CA LYS A 43 24.80 13.33 39.98
C LYS A 43 23.53 13.91 39.30
N PRO A 44 23.22 15.22 39.43
CA PRO A 44 22.02 15.79 38.80
C PRO A 44 22.22 16.04 37.29
N LEU A 45 21.13 15.92 36.54
CA LEU A 45 21.03 16.12 35.09
C LEU A 45 21.23 17.60 34.68
N PRO A 46 21.74 17.89 33.48
CA PRO A 46 22.23 19.22 33.11
C PRO A 46 21.12 20.10 32.51
N PHE A 47 20.40 20.85 33.35
CA PHE A 47 19.50 21.93 32.89
C PHE A 47 19.96 23.33 33.33
N ASN A 48 21.28 23.59 33.32
CA ASN A 48 21.82 24.84 33.86
C ASN A 48 22.03 25.96 32.83
N LYS A 49 21.31 25.95 31.70
CA LYS A 49 21.24 27.10 30.78
C LYS A 49 19.86 27.20 30.12
N ILE A 50 18.88 27.72 30.86
CA ILE A 50 17.63 28.23 30.29
C ILE A 50 17.80 29.75 30.21
N ALA A 51 18.02 30.26 29.00
CA ALA A 51 18.09 31.70 28.74
C ALA A 51 16.66 32.28 28.70
N THR A 52 16.27 33.01 29.74
CA THR A 52 15.02 33.77 29.75
C THR A 52 15.20 35.04 28.91
N ARG A 53 14.49 35.15 27.79
CA ARG A 53 14.36 36.42 27.07
C ARG A 53 13.42 37.33 27.86
N LYS A 54 13.93 38.46 28.34
CA LYS A 54 13.10 39.60 28.78
C LYS A 54 12.55 40.31 27.53
N ALA A 55 11.27 40.65 27.55
CA ALA A 55 10.64 41.48 26.54
C ALA A 55 10.99 42.95 26.80
N ASP A 56 11.46 43.66 25.78
CA ASP A 56 11.64 45.10 25.82
C ASP A 56 10.28 45.79 25.62
N LEU A 57 9.98 46.77 26.47
CA LEU A 57 8.79 47.60 26.39
C LEU A 57 8.86 48.52 25.16
N LEU A 58 7.75 48.65 24.43
CA LEU A 58 7.60 49.63 23.36
C LEU A 58 7.63 51.06 23.93
N ASP A 59 8.29 51.94 23.19
CA ASP A 59 8.45 53.37 23.43
C ASP A 59 7.12 54.12 23.26
N ASP A 60 6.60 54.70 24.36
CA ASP A 60 5.40 55.56 24.40
C ASP A 60 5.77 57.03 24.14
N SER A 61 6.19 57.32 22.92
CA SER A 61 6.39 58.70 22.44
C SER A 61 5.23 59.11 21.50
N PRO A 62 4.49 60.20 21.79
CA PRO A 62 3.31 60.56 21.00
C PRO A 62 3.70 61.08 19.61
N ILE A 63 3.03 60.55 18.59
CA ILE A 63 3.14 60.96 17.19
C ILE A 63 2.68 62.41 17.06
N LYS A 64 3.59 63.33 16.72
CA LYS A 64 3.24 64.69 16.28
C LYS A 64 2.89 64.66 14.79
N ALA A 65 1.65 65.00 14.48
CA ALA A 65 1.25 65.37 13.13
C ALA A 65 1.75 66.79 12.83
N SER A 66 2.57 66.94 11.79
CA SER A 66 2.84 68.24 11.18
C SER A 66 2.72 68.16 9.67
N ALA A 67 2.15 69.23 9.14
CA ALA A 67 1.55 69.39 7.83
C ALA A 67 2.51 69.33 6.64
N ILE A 68 1.86 69.12 5.49
CA ILE A 68 2.33 69.24 4.11
C ILE A 68 3.00 70.60 3.87
N ASP A 69 4.21 70.60 3.29
CA ASP A 69 4.57 71.49 2.17
C ASP A 69 5.82 70.96 1.43
N SER A 70 6.13 71.62 0.33
CA SER A 70 6.50 71.03 -0.95
C SER A 70 8.00 71.17 -1.31
N GLN A 71 8.38 70.45 -2.37
CA GLN A 71 9.56 70.62 -3.23
C GLN A 71 10.94 70.19 -2.69
N ALA A 72 11.48 69.11 -3.26
CA ALA A 72 12.83 69.10 -3.83
C ALA A 72 12.98 67.92 -4.82
N THR A 73 13.29 68.28 -6.06
CA THR A 73 13.48 67.44 -7.24
C THR A 73 14.75 66.58 -7.15
N ALA A 74 14.64 65.28 -7.43
CA ALA A 74 15.74 64.41 -7.83
C ALA A 74 15.25 63.41 -8.89
N PRO A 75 16.09 63.01 -9.86
CA PRO A 75 15.63 62.55 -11.18
C PRO A 75 15.09 61.12 -11.15
N GLN A 76 13.97 60.90 -11.85
CA GLN A 76 13.43 59.57 -12.10
C GLN A 76 14.37 58.81 -13.04
N LEU A 77 15.06 57.81 -12.50
CA LEU A 77 15.53 56.69 -13.30
C LEU A 77 14.27 55.91 -13.71
N GLU A 78 13.79 56.11 -14.94
CA GLU A 78 12.82 55.19 -15.54
C GLU A 78 13.48 53.81 -15.66
N ARG A 79 13.31 52.97 -14.64
CA ARG A 79 13.40 51.52 -14.86
C ARG A 79 12.18 51.14 -15.67
N LYS A 80 12.36 51.14 -16.98
CA LYS A 80 11.51 50.40 -17.90
C LYS A 80 11.54 48.95 -17.46
N PHE A 81 10.52 48.52 -16.71
CA PHE A 81 10.32 47.14 -16.31
C PHE A 81 9.81 46.41 -17.57
N GLU A 82 10.72 46.11 -18.51
CA GLU A 82 10.46 45.09 -19.51
C GLU A 82 10.48 43.76 -18.75
N MET A 83 9.28 43.28 -18.41
CA MET A 83 9.09 41.89 -18.05
C MET A 83 9.78 41.06 -19.13
N PRO A 84 10.66 40.10 -18.78
CA PRO A 84 11.09 39.13 -19.76
C PRO A 84 9.82 38.53 -20.34
N ALA A 85 9.69 38.60 -21.67
CA ALA A 85 8.59 37.93 -22.36
C ALA A 85 8.51 36.54 -21.77
N ARG A 86 7.37 36.23 -21.15
CA ARG A 86 7.08 34.87 -20.70
C ARG A 86 7.32 34.02 -21.94
N GLN A 87 8.44 33.30 -21.97
CA GLN A 87 8.60 32.22 -22.92
C GLN A 87 7.43 31.31 -22.57
N THR A 88 6.37 31.42 -23.37
CA THR A 88 5.35 30.41 -23.45
C THR A 88 6.01 29.23 -24.12
N SER A 89 6.96 28.59 -23.44
CA SER A 89 6.95 27.14 -23.41
C SER A 89 5.70 26.77 -22.60
N ARG A 90 4.54 27.00 -23.23
CA ARG A 90 3.45 26.05 -23.11
C ARG A 90 4.17 24.73 -23.42
N PRO A 91 4.32 23.79 -22.47
CA PRO A 91 4.51 22.43 -22.92
C PRO A 91 3.32 22.26 -23.85
N GLU A 92 3.56 22.08 -25.15
CA GLU A 92 2.51 21.58 -26.00
C GLU A 92 1.92 20.43 -25.20
N THR A 93 0.66 20.61 -24.81
CA THR A 93 -0.14 19.52 -24.31
C THR A 93 0.07 18.44 -25.34
N ASP A 94 0.85 17.44 -24.96
CA ASP A 94 1.23 16.28 -25.75
C ASP A 94 -0.06 15.51 -26.02
N GLY A 95 -0.84 16.07 -26.93
CA GLY A 95 -2.10 15.55 -27.37
C GLY A 95 -1.74 14.43 -28.32
N THR A 96 -1.42 13.27 -27.77
CA THR A 96 -1.44 11.98 -28.46
C THR A 96 -1.06 12.12 -29.94
N THR A 97 0.16 12.59 -30.20
CA THR A 97 0.57 12.82 -31.58
C THR A 97 0.85 11.44 -32.16
N THR A 98 -0.10 10.94 -32.95
CA THR A 98 0.13 9.81 -33.84
C THR A 98 1.38 10.13 -34.67
N GLU A 99 2.51 9.50 -34.34
CA GLU A 99 3.73 9.63 -35.10
C GLU A 99 3.51 8.98 -36.47
N TYR A 100 3.27 9.82 -37.47
CA TYR A 100 3.20 9.40 -38.86
C TYR A 100 4.55 8.79 -39.29
N PRO A 101 4.57 7.70 -40.08
CA PRO A 101 5.80 7.00 -40.46
C PRO A 101 6.65 7.74 -41.52
N ASP A 102 6.97 9.02 -41.30
CA ASP A 102 7.71 9.90 -42.24
C ASP A 102 9.11 9.38 -42.58
N ASN A 103 9.77 8.69 -41.65
CA ASN A 103 11.20 8.34 -41.76
C ASN A 103 11.47 6.83 -41.98
N LEU A 104 10.43 6.00 -42.05
CA LEU A 104 10.58 4.53 -42.00
C LEU A 104 10.46 3.84 -43.36
N ILE A 105 9.79 4.47 -44.32
CA ILE A 105 9.51 3.90 -45.64
C ILE A 105 9.79 4.96 -46.71
N LYS A 106 10.60 4.60 -47.71
CA LYS A 106 10.83 5.47 -48.86
C LYS A 106 9.58 5.49 -49.73
N GLY A 107 8.98 6.66 -49.92
CA GLY A 107 7.82 6.84 -50.82
C GLY A 107 6.46 6.99 -50.12
N ILE A 108 6.41 7.05 -48.79
CA ILE A 108 5.19 7.39 -48.06
C ILE A 108 4.81 8.85 -48.37
N THR A 109 3.52 9.11 -48.52
CA THR A 109 2.98 10.45 -48.80
C THR A 109 3.37 11.42 -47.67
N ASP A 110 3.77 12.65 -47.98
CA ASP A 110 4.12 13.66 -46.95
C ASP A 110 2.94 13.88 -45.99
N PRO A 111 3.19 14.09 -44.69
CA PRO A 111 2.17 13.97 -43.63
C PRO A 111 1.07 15.04 -43.75
N ASP A 112 1.41 16.21 -44.32
CA ASP A 112 0.53 17.35 -44.51
C ASP A 112 -0.16 17.37 -45.88
N THR A 113 0.03 16.32 -46.70
CA THR A 113 -0.62 16.21 -48.01
C THR A 113 -2.11 15.97 -47.83
N GLU A 114 -2.95 16.81 -48.43
CA GLU A 114 -4.40 16.60 -48.44
C GLU A 114 -4.76 15.46 -49.41
N LEU A 115 -5.35 14.40 -48.86
CA LEU A 115 -5.85 13.25 -49.60
C LEU A 115 -7.37 13.28 -49.64
N SER A 116 -7.94 12.96 -50.79
CA SER A 116 -9.39 12.74 -50.92
C SER A 116 -9.70 11.28 -50.66
N VAL A 117 -10.25 10.98 -49.48
CA VAL A 117 -10.55 9.61 -49.05
C VAL A 117 -12.04 9.33 -49.28
N ASP A 118 -12.34 8.43 -50.23
CA ASP A 118 -13.67 7.82 -50.43
C ASP A 118 -13.53 6.32 -50.25
N LEU A 119 -13.76 5.85 -49.02
CA LEU A 119 -13.66 4.45 -48.64
C LEU A 119 -15.01 3.98 -48.12
N THR A 120 -15.53 2.90 -48.69
CA THR A 120 -16.76 2.26 -48.23
C THR A 120 -16.49 0.76 -48.07
N PHE A 121 -16.54 0.30 -46.84
CA PHE A 121 -16.38 -1.09 -46.43
C PHE A 121 -17.70 -1.57 -45.85
N ASP A 122 -18.17 -2.75 -46.28
CA ASP A 122 -19.38 -3.39 -45.76
C ASP A 122 -19.04 -4.82 -45.34
N ALA A 123 -18.81 -4.99 -44.04
CA ALA A 123 -18.35 -6.26 -43.44
C ALA A 123 -17.13 -6.85 -44.16
N THR A 124 -16.19 -5.98 -44.54
CA THR A 124 -15.00 -6.33 -45.32
C THR A 124 -13.90 -6.87 -44.41
N ASP A 125 -13.18 -7.90 -44.87
CA ASP A 125 -12.02 -8.44 -44.15
C ASP A 125 -10.89 -7.42 -44.05
N ILE A 126 -10.20 -7.41 -42.90
CA ILE A 126 -9.10 -6.48 -42.63
C ILE A 126 -7.96 -6.53 -43.65
N SER A 127 -7.73 -7.65 -44.33
CA SER A 127 -6.74 -7.76 -45.40
C SER A 127 -7.02 -6.81 -46.56
N GLU A 128 -8.29 -6.68 -46.95
CA GLU A 128 -8.70 -5.77 -48.03
C GLU A 128 -8.67 -4.31 -47.57
N VAL A 129 -8.99 -4.06 -46.29
CA VAL A 129 -8.87 -2.73 -45.70
C VAL A 129 -7.41 -2.26 -45.72
N VAL A 130 -6.48 -3.11 -45.29
CA VAL A 130 -5.05 -2.80 -45.30
C VAL A 130 -4.56 -2.54 -46.72
N GLU A 131 -4.97 -3.36 -47.70
CA GLU A 131 -4.63 -3.15 -49.11
C GLU A 131 -5.15 -1.81 -49.63
N ALA A 132 -6.40 -1.45 -49.27
CA ALA A 132 -7.00 -0.18 -49.66
C ALA A 132 -6.15 1.01 -49.17
N PHE A 133 -5.71 1.01 -47.91
CA PHE A 133 -4.87 2.07 -47.35
C PHE A 133 -3.42 2.03 -47.85
N ALA A 134 -2.88 0.84 -48.15
CA ALA A 134 -1.52 0.66 -48.66
C ALA A 134 -1.36 1.11 -50.13
N ASN A 135 -2.46 1.27 -50.86
CA ASN A 135 -2.43 1.72 -52.26
C ASN A 135 -1.68 3.05 -52.44
N GLU A 136 -1.06 3.19 -53.61
CA GLU A 136 -0.28 4.37 -54.01
C GLU A 136 -1.11 5.68 -53.97
N SER A 137 -2.43 5.57 -54.13
CA SER A 137 -3.35 6.73 -54.11
C SER A 137 -3.66 7.27 -52.70
N LEU A 138 -3.27 6.56 -51.64
CA LEU A 138 -3.48 6.97 -50.24
C LEU A 138 -2.16 7.17 -49.51
N LEU A 139 -1.61 6.10 -48.94
CA LEU A 139 -0.45 6.19 -48.04
C LEU A 139 0.83 5.55 -48.61
N ASN A 140 0.71 4.73 -49.66
CA ASN A 140 1.85 4.13 -50.38
C ASN A 140 2.90 3.47 -49.47
N PHE A 141 2.50 2.44 -48.70
CA PHE A 141 3.42 1.72 -47.82
C PHE A 141 3.43 0.22 -48.08
N GLY A 142 4.62 -0.39 -47.96
CA GLY A 142 4.73 -1.85 -47.95
C GLY A 142 4.27 -2.41 -46.62
N TYR A 143 3.50 -3.50 -46.63
CA TYR A 143 2.98 -4.14 -45.42
C TYR A 143 3.22 -5.66 -45.40
N LEU A 144 3.27 -6.21 -44.20
CA LEU A 144 3.27 -7.65 -43.91
C LEU A 144 2.12 -7.90 -42.95
N LEU A 145 1.17 -8.77 -43.32
CA LEU A 145 0.03 -9.12 -42.49
C LEU A 145 0.26 -10.49 -41.84
N ASP A 146 0.19 -10.54 -40.51
CA ASP A 146 0.25 -11.80 -39.78
C ASP A 146 -1.08 -12.59 -39.94
N PRO A 147 -1.05 -13.90 -40.18
CA PRO A 147 -2.26 -14.71 -40.39
C PRO A 147 -3.15 -14.82 -39.13
N GLY A 148 -2.66 -14.41 -37.96
CA GLY A 148 -3.44 -14.32 -36.73
C GLY A 148 -4.39 -13.13 -36.68
N VAL A 149 -4.29 -12.18 -37.61
CA VAL A 149 -5.15 -11.00 -37.68
C VAL A 149 -6.44 -11.35 -38.42
N LYS A 150 -7.57 -11.36 -37.70
CA LYS A 150 -8.90 -11.65 -38.24
C LYS A 150 -9.90 -10.64 -37.71
N GLY A 151 -10.69 -10.05 -38.59
CA GLY A 151 -11.70 -9.07 -38.23
C GLY A 151 -12.41 -8.54 -39.47
N ALA A 152 -13.69 -8.22 -39.32
CA ALA A 152 -14.50 -7.61 -40.36
C ALA A 152 -14.87 -6.18 -39.92
N VAL A 153 -14.74 -5.23 -40.84
CA VAL A 153 -15.02 -3.80 -40.59
C VAL A 153 -16.11 -3.32 -41.53
N SER A 154 -17.05 -2.56 -40.99
CA SER A 154 -18.01 -1.79 -41.78
C SER A 154 -17.78 -0.31 -41.48
N MET A 155 -17.43 0.46 -42.51
CA MET A 155 -17.11 1.88 -42.39
C MET A 155 -17.35 2.58 -43.71
N SER A 156 -17.98 3.76 -43.69
CA SER A 156 -18.08 4.64 -44.86
C SER A 156 -17.51 6.00 -44.50
N VAL A 157 -16.46 6.42 -45.21
CA VAL A 157 -15.78 7.70 -45.03
C VAL A 157 -15.68 8.39 -46.38
N ARG A 158 -16.21 9.61 -46.45
CA ARG A 158 -16.08 10.53 -47.58
C ARG A 158 -15.64 11.88 -47.08
N SER A 159 -14.33 12.07 -46.93
CA SER A 159 -13.76 13.33 -46.47
C SER A 159 -12.42 13.57 -47.10
N LYS A 160 -12.09 14.85 -47.24
CA LYS A 160 -10.70 15.28 -47.43
C LYS A 160 -10.03 15.25 -46.06
N MET A 161 -8.89 14.60 -45.96
CA MET A 161 -8.10 14.51 -44.73
C MET A 161 -6.62 14.51 -45.09
N THR A 162 -5.78 14.95 -44.17
CA THR A 162 -4.32 14.88 -44.34
C THR A 162 -3.84 13.44 -44.31
N ALA A 163 -2.66 13.16 -44.87
CA ALA A 163 -2.07 11.82 -44.78
C ALA A 163 -1.89 11.36 -43.31
N ARG A 164 -1.56 12.30 -42.41
CA ARG A 164 -1.52 12.05 -40.96
C ARG A 164 -2.86 11.59 -40.39
N GLU A 165 -3.94 12.27 -40.75
CA GLU A 165 -5.29 11.90 -40.31
C GLU A 165 -5.71 10.56 -40.90
N ALA A 166 -5.43 10.30 -42.19
CA ALA A 166 -5.71 9.02 -42.83
C ALA A 166 -4.98 7.87 -42.12
N TRP A 167 -3.70 8.07 -41.76
CA TRP A 167 -2.94 7.11 -40.97
C TRP A 167 -3.55 6.88 -39.58
N GLY A 168 -3.95 7.95 -38.88
CA GLY A 168 -4.65 7.83 -37.60
C GLY A 168 -5.96 7.05 -37.71
N THR A 169 -6.73 7.22 -38.80
CA THR A 169 -7.94 6.43 -39.04
C THR A 169 -7.61 4.95 -39.32
N PHE A 170 -6.57 4.68 -40.12
CA PHE A 170 -6.11 3.33 -40.40
C PHE A 170 -5.73 2.59 -39.12
N GLU A 171 -4.94 3.23 -38.26
CA GLU A 171 -4.53 2.66 -36.99
C GLU A 171 -5.72 2.41 -36.05
N HIS A 172 -6.69 3.33 -36.01
CA HIS A 172 -7.91 3.15 -35.23
C HIS A 172 -8.73 1.93 -35.70
N ILE A 173 -8.81 1.71 -37.02
CA ILE A 173 -9.48 0.54 -37.60
C ILE A 173 -8.76 -0.76 -37.23
N LEU A 174 -7.43 -0.78 -37.31
CA LEU A 174 -6.63 -1.93 -36.87
C LEU A 174 -6.94 -2.25 -35.40
N TRP A 175 -7.01 -1.21 -34.56
CA TRP A 175 -7.27 -1.35 -33.13
C TRP A 175 -8.64 -1.98 -32.84
N LEU A 176 -9.69 -1.55 -33.54
CA LEU A 176 -11.04 -2.14 -33.44
C LEU A 176 -11.07 -3.62 -33.85
N CYS A 177 -10.17 -4.04 -34.74
CA CYS A 177 -10.04 -5.43 -35.18
C CYS A 177 -9.10 -6.27 -34.32
N GLY A 178 -8.56 -5.73 -33.23
CA GLY A 178 -7.63 -6.48 -32.39
C GLY A 178 -6.20 -6.54 -32.95
N ALA A 179 -5.83 -5.65 -33.87
CA ALA A 179 -4.52 -5.60 -34.51
C ALA A 179 -3.81 -4.26 -34.28
N TYR A 180 -2.49 -4.27 -34.44
CA TYR A 180 -1.67 -3.07 -34.38
C TYR A 180 -0.60 -3.09 -35.47
N ALA A 181 -0.18 -1.89 -35.87
CA ALA A 181 0.90 -1.68 -36.82
C ALA A 181 2.24 -1.52 -36.08
N SER A 182 3.15 -2.46 -36.28
CA SER A 182 4.53 -2.43 -35.81
C SER A 182 5.45 -1.90 -36.91
N LYS A 183 6.18 -0.82 -36.61
CA LYS A 183 7.03 -0.10 -37.56
C LYS A 183 8.37 -0.83 -37.73
N ASN A 184 8.56 -1.54 -38.86
CA ASN A 184 9.85 -2.11 -39.24
C ASN A 184 10.54 -1.26 -40.33
N PRO A 185 11.87 -1.25 -40.40
CA PRO A 185 12.56 -0.52 -41.46
C PRO A 185 12.20 -1.10 -42.84
N GLY A 186 11.56 -0.29 -43.68
CA GLY A 186 11.19 -0.62 -45.06
C GLY A 186 9.79 -1.20 -45.29
N PHE A 187 9.11 -1.70 -44.25
CA PHE A 187 7.71 -2.16 -44.35
C PHE A 187 7.02 -2.18 -42.98
N ILE A 188 5.69 -2.13 -42.97
CA ILE A 188 4.84 -2.12 -41.77
C ILE A 188 4.40 -3.55 -41.48
N HIS A 189 4.62 -4.02 -40.26
CA HIS A 189 4.19 -5.36 -39.85
C HIS A 189 2.91 -5.26 -39.02
N ILE A 190 1.82 -5.85 -39.49
CA ILE A 190 0.52 -5.83 -38.82
C ILE A 190 0.35 -7.12 -38.03
N LEU A 191 0.24 -6.98 -36.71
CA LEU A 191 0.24 -8.08 -35.76
C LEU A 191 -1.01 -8.04 -34.87
N PRO A 192 -1.50 -9.18 -34.37
CA PRO A 192 -2.57 -9.22 -33.38
C PRO A 192 -2.05 -8.81 -31.99
N PHE A 193 -2.91 -8.23 -31.15
CA PHE A 193 -2.54 -7.77 -29.80
C PHE A 193 -1.93 -8.86 -28.91
N ASP A 194 -2.28 -10.13 -29.09
CA ASP A 194 -1.70 -11.25 -28.34
C ASP A 194 -0.17 -11.35 -28.47
N LYS A 195 0.39 -10.82 -29.56
CA LYS A 195 1.83 -10.81 -29.81
C LYS A 195 2.51 -9.54 -29.30
N MET A 196 1.75 -8.52 -28.91
CA MET A 196 2.24 -7.23 -28.45
C MET A 196 3.19 -7.35 -27.24
N PRO A 197 2.86 -8.04 -26.13
CA PRO A 197 3.78 -8.14 -24.98
C PRO A 197 5.12 -8.82 -25.27
N LYS A 198 5.25 -9.51 -26.42
CA LYS A 198 6.47 -10.22 -26.84
C LYS A 198 7.37 -9.35 -27.72
N GLU A 199 6.92 -8.18 -28.15
CA GLU A 199 7.73 -7.28 -28.95
C GLU A 199 8.79 -6.59 -28.10
N ARG A 200 10.04 -6.69 -28.53
CA ARG A 200 11.19 -6.07 -27.84
C ARG A 200 11.14 -4.54 -27.85
N ARG A 201 10.48 -3.93 -28.84
CA ARG A 201 10.45 -2.47 -29.03
C ARG A 201 9.49 -1.76 -28.09
N ILE A 202 8.49 -2.46 -27.58
CA ILE A 202 7.48 -1.89 -26.68
C ILE A 202 8.08 -1.52 -25.31
N PHE A 203 9.14 -2.21 -24.90
CA PHE A 203 9.88 -1.93 -23.66
C PHE A 203 11.04 -0.94 -23.84
N ALA A 204 11.29 -0.46 -25.06
CA ALA A 204 12.33 0.53 -25.30
C ALA A 204 11.79 1.93 -24.94
N GLU A 205 12.41 2.55 -23.96
CA GLU A 205 12.03 3.81 -23.30
C GLU A 205 11.96 5.05 -24.23
N HIS A 206 12.21 4.89 -25.54
CA HIS A 206 12.45 5.98 -26.50
C HIS A 206 11.61 5.93 -27.79
N GLU A 207 10.64 5.01 -27.92
CA GLU A 207 9.80 4.94 -29.12
C GLU A 207 8.32 4.92 -28.71
N ILE A 208 7.68 6.11 -28.72
CA ILE A 208 6.27 6.28 -28.40
C ILE A 208 5.48 5.61 -29.54
N GLN A 209 4.87 4.46 -29.26
CA GLN A 209 3.98 3.84 -30.24
C GLN A 209 2.67 4.64 -30.30
N PRO A 210 2.22 5.03 -31.50
CA PRO A 210 1.14 6.00 -31.66
C PRO A 210 -0.21 5.60 -31.04
N ASN A 211 -0.45 4.32 -30.76
CA ASN A 211 -1.74 3.83 -30.27
C ASN A 211 -1.67 2.99 -29.01
N VAL A 212 -0.48 2.81 -28.46
CA VAL A 212 -0.26 1.94 -27.32
C VAL A 212 0.75 2.57 -26.39
N ILE A 213 0.32 2.77 -25.14
CA ILE A 213 1.19 3.19 -24.05
C ILE A 213 1.43 1.98 -23.16
N VAL A 214 2.70 1.74 -22.87
CA VAL A 214 3.11 0.81 -21.82
C VAL A 214 3.54 1.59 -20.61
N GLU A 215 2.79 1.41 -19.54
CA GLU A 215 3.07 2.06 -18.28
C GLU A 215 3.24 1.02 -17.17
N PHE A 216 4.26 1.27 -16.35
CA PHE A 216 4.57 0.47 -15.18
C PHE A 216 3.93 1.12 -13.95
N PHE A 217 3.04 0.40 -13.29
CA PHE A 217 2.37 0.84 -12.06
C PHE A 217 2.93 0.10 -10.85
N PRO A 218 3.93 0.67 -10.14
CA PRO A 218 4.42 0.08 -8.91
C PRO A 218 3.38 0.26 -7.79
N LEU A 219 2.91 -0.85 -7.22
CA LEU A 219 1.92 -0.85 -6.15
C LEU A 219 2.59 -0.95 -4.78
N ARG A 220 2.07 -0.22 -3.79
CA ARG A 220 2.66 -0.10 -2.45
C ARG A 220 1.93 -0.88 -1.38
N TYR A 221 0.61 -0.98 -1.48
CA TYR A 221 -0.23 -1.49 -0.40
C TYR A 221 -1.02 -2.73 -0.81
N LYS A 222 -1.48 -2.80 -2.06
CA LYS A 222 -2.18 -3.97 -2.59
C LYS A 222 -1.28 -4.85 -3.45
N LYS A 223 -1.65 -6.13 -3.56
CA LYS A 223 -0.99 -7.08 -4.46
C LYS A 223 -1.36 -6.79 -5.91
N SER A 224 -0.38 -6.87 -6.79
CA SER A 224 -0.55 -6.73 -8.25
C SER A 224 -1.63 -7.64 -8.84
N ALA A 225 -1.65 -8.91 -8.44
CA ALA A 225 -2.67 -9.87 -8.89
C ALA A 225 -4.11 -9.42 -8.58
N ASP A 226 -4.34 -8.86 -7.38
CA ASP A 226 -5.67 -8.41 -6.94
C ASP A 226 -6.11 -7.17 -7.72
N VAL A 227 -5.19 -6.24 -7.96
CA VAL A 227 -5.42 -5.04 -8.76
C VAL A 227 -5.76 -5.40 -10.19
N ILE A 228 -5.00 -6.31 -10.81
CA ILE A 228 -5.23 -6.78 -12.19
C ILE A 228 -6.65 -7.31 -12.37
N ASN A 229 -7.14 -8.11 -11.42
CA ASN A 229 -8.48 -8.68 -11.51
C ASN A 229 -9.59 -7.63 -11.45
N ILE A 230 -9.35 -6.50 -10.77
CA ILE A 230 -10.31 -5.39 -10.68
C ILE A 230 -10.24 -4.48 -11.91
N ILE A 231 -9.05 -4.26 -12.49
CA ILE A 231 -8.89 -3.36 -13.63
C ILE A 231 -9.25 -3.99 -14.98
N LYS A 232 -9.17 -5.33 -15.11
CA LYS A 232 -9.46 -6.06 -16.37
C LYS A 232 -10.70 -5.60 -17.13
N PRO A 233 -11.88 -5.40 -16.52
CA PRO A 233 -13.08 -4.95 -17.25
C PRO A 233 -13.03 -3.49 -17.72
N PHE A 234 -12.07 -2.69 -17.23
CA PHE A 234 -11.89 -1.29 -17.63
C PHE A 234 -10.82 -1.12 -18.72
N LEU A 235 -10.13 -2.20 -19.07
CA LEU A 235 -9.20 -2.23 -20.19
C LEU A 235 -9.97 -2.27 -21.50
N THR A 236 -9.42 -1.67 -22.53
CA THR A 236 -10.06 -1.74 -23.85
C THR A 236 -9.83 -3.10 -24.51
N ASP A 237 -10.68 -3.45 -25.47
CA ASP A 237 -10.53 -4.67 -26.26
C ASP A 237 -9.14 -4.69 -26.92
N GLY A 238 -8.34 -5.71 -26.60
CA GLY A 238 -6.95 -5.83 -27.08
C GLY A 238 -5.87 -5.28 -26.14
N ALA A 239 -6.24 -4.53 -25.10
CA ALA A 239 -5.30 -4.13 -24.06
C ALA A 239 -4.91 -5.32 -23.18
N THR A 240 -3.68 -5.31 -22.67
CA THR A 240 -3.16 -6.41 -21.83
C THR A 240 -2.60 -5.86 -20.52
N ALA A 241 -2.86 -6.57 -19.43
CA ALA A 241 -2.27 -6.28 -18.12
C ALA A 241 -1.50 -7.51 -17.63
N THR A 242 -0.25 -7.29 -17.27
CA THR A 242 0.69 -8.33 -16.81
C THR A 242 1.14 -8.04 -15.39
N ASP A 243 1.13 -9.08 -14.56
CA ASP A 243 1.64 -9.05 -13.18
C ASP A 243 3.15 -9.28 -13.18
N VAL A 244 3.91 -8.39 -12.52
CA VAL A 244 5.28 -8.65 -12.09
C VAL A 244 5.31 -8.84 -10.57
N THR A 245 5.16 -10.08 -10.14
CA THR A 245 5.04 -10.44 -8.72
C THR A 245 6.26 -10.06 -7.89
N ASP A 246 7.46 -10.18 -8.46
CA ASP A 246 8.72 -9.95 -7.74
C ASP A 246 8.91 -8.49 -7.33
N SER A 247 8.35 -7.56 -8.11
CA SER A 247 8.42 -6.11 -7.86
C SER A 247 7.07 -5.50 -7.48
N ASN A 248 6.03 -6.32 -7.28
CA ASN A 248 4.65 -5.90 -7.06
C ASN A 248 4.20 -4.77 -8.01
N THR A 249 4.55 -4.91 -9.29
CA THR A 249 4.29 -3.91 -10.32
C THR A 249 3.34 -4.48 -11.35
N VAL A 250 2.38 -3.67 -11.79
CA VAL A 250 1.47 -4.03 -12.89
C VAL A 250 1.96 -3.34 -14.15
N ILE A 251 2.22 -4.12 -15.19
CA ILE A 251 2.54 -3.60 -16.53
C ILE A 251 1.24 -3.56 -17.31
N ILE A 252 0.85 -2.40 -17.79
CA ILE A 252 -0.38 -2.23 -18.58
C ILE A 252 -0.01 -1.71 -19.94
N VAL A 253 -0.56 -2.37 -20.95
CA VAL A 253 -0.43 -2.01 -22.35
C VAL A 253 -1.82 -1.61 -22.84
N GLU A 254 -2.05 -0.31 -23.04
CA GLU A 254 -3.39 0.26 -23.24
C GLU A 254 -3.34 1.48 -24.18
N ALA A 255 -4.49 1.86 -24.75
CA ALA A 255 -4.59 3.06 -25.57
C ALA A 255 -4.31 4.34 -24.77
N PRO A 256 -3.69 5.35 -25.41
CA PRO A 256 -3.40 6.64 -24.78
C PRO A 256 -4.62 7.34 -24.18
N ALA A 257 -5.81 7.16 -24.76
CA ALA A 257 -7.03 7.77 -24.27
C ALA A 257 -7.52 7.14 -22.94
N ASN A 258 -7.23 5.86 -22.71
CA ASN A 258 -7.73 5.12 -21.54
C ASN A 258 -6.71 5.05 -20.39
N ILE A 259 -5.41 5.12 -20.67
CA ILE A 259 -4.36 4.99 -19.65
C ILE A 259 -4.51 5.99 -18.49
N ASN A 260 -4.97 7.22 -18.78
CA ASN A 260 -5.19 8.24 -17.75
C ASN A 260 -6.30 7.85 -16.77
N LYS A 261 -7.36 7.19 -17.26
CA LYS A 261 -8.45 6.66 -16.42
C LYS A 261 -7.95 5.51 -15.57
N ILE A 262 -7.18 4.59 -16.17
CA ILE A 262 -6.58 3.46 -15.47
C ILE A 262 -5.64 3.92 -14.36
N ARG A 263 -4.81 4.95 -14.61
CA ARG A 263 -3.93 5.56 -13.59
C ARG A 263 -4.72 6.07 -12.40
N GLU A 264 -5.84 6.74 -12.63
CA GLU A 264 -6.70 7.23 -11.54
C GLU A 264 -7.35 6.08 -10.76
N ILE A 265 -7.83 5.05 -11.46
CA ILE A 265 -8.41 3.86 -10.82
C ILE A 265 -7.38 3.16 -9.95
N ILE A 266 -6.17 2.93 -10.46
CA ILE A 266 -5.09 2.29 -9.72
C ILE A 266 -4.69 3.13 -8.49
N ALA A 267 -4.56 4.45 -8.65
CA ALA A 267 -4.24 5.35 -7.55
C ALA A 267 -5.29 5.31 -6.42
N ARG A 268 -6.57 5.15 -6.76
CA ARG A 268 -7.65 5.00 -5.76
C ARG A 268 -7.70 3.59 -5.17
N LEU A 269 -7.29 2.58 -5.93
CA LEU A 269 -7.35 1.19 -5.50
C LEU A 269 -6.19 0.80 -4.58
N ASP A 270 -4.98 1.33 -4.84
CA ASP A 270 -3.77 1.16 -4.02
C ASP A 270 -3.80 2.11 -2.81
N ASP A 271 -4.84 1.98 -2.00
CA ASP A 271 -4.93 2.63 -0.70
C ASP A 271 -4.32 1.74 0.41
N LYS A 272 -3.95 2.35 1.54
CA LYS A 272 -3.36 1.67 2.70
C LYS A 272 -4.26 0.58 3.29
N GLY A 273 -5.54 0.55 2.93
CA GLY A 273 -6.49 -0.49 3.28
C GLY A 273 -6.60 -0.65 4.80
N GLU A 274 -6.43 -1.88 5.28
CA GLU A 274 -6.53 -2.23 6.71
C GLU A 274 -5.55 -1.47 7.61
N ARG A 275 -4.45 -0.93 7.07
CA ARG A 275 -3.49 -0.15 7.87
C ARG A 275 -4.02 1.23 8.27
N GLU A 276 -5.02 1.74 7.55
CA GLU A 276 -5.64 3.05 7.82
C GLU A 276 -7.03 2.90 8.45
N TRP A 277 -7.46 1.67 8.72
CA TRP A 277 -8.69 1.43 9.44
C TRP A 277 -8.64 2.06 10.84
N PRO A 278 -9.68 2.81 11.25
CA PRO A 278 -9.76 3.29 12.62
C PRO A 278 -9.63 2.11 13.59
N ALA A 279 -8.69 2.24 14.52
CA ALA A 279 -8.47 1.28 15.58
C ALA A 279 -8.73 1.96 16.93
N LYS A 280 -9.50 1.31 17.79
CA LYS A 280 -9.82 1.79 19.13
C LYS A 280 -9.58 0.69 20.14
N CYS A 281 -9.01 1.07 21.29
CA CYS A 281 -8.77 0.19 22.40
C CYS A 281 -9.83 0.45 23.48
N PHE A 282 -10.48 -0.61 23.93
CA PHE A 282 -11.48 -0.57 24.98
C PHE A 282 -10.95 -1.33 26.20
N PRO A 283 -10.75 -0.67 27.34
CA PRO A 283 -10.41 -1.36 28.58
C PRO A 283 -11.64 -2.12 29.10
N CYS A 284 -11.40 -3.32 29.62
CA CYS A 284 -12.38 -4.17 30.31
C CYS A 284 -12.17 -4.01 31.82
N HIS A 285 -13.24 -3.79 32.57
CA HIS A 285 -13.18 -3.51 34.01
C HIS A 285 -13.73 -4.63 34.87
N GLU A 286 -14.84 -5.24 34.47
CA GLU A 286 -15.58 -6.22 35.26
C GLU A 286 -15.35 -7.65 34.73
N VAL A 287 -15.25 -7.81 33.41
CA VAL A 287 -15.08 -9.12 32.75
C VAL A 287 -13.70 -9.24 32.10
N GLU A 288 -13.15 -10.46 32.08
CA GLU A 288 -11.87 -10.74 31.42
C GLU A 288 -11.95 -10.53 29.89
N ALA A 289 -10.87 -9.99 29.31
CA ALA A 289 -10.84 -9.62 27.90
C ALA A 289 -10.96 -10.82 26.94
N ASP A 290 -10.51 -12.01 27.33
CA ASP A 290 -10.64 -13.24 26.52
C ASP A 290 -12.10 -13.66 26.40
N ILE A 291 -12.82 -13.71 27.52
CA ILE A 291 -14.24 -14.09 27.58
C ILE A 291 -15.07 -13.11 26.75
N LEU A 292 -14.91 -11.80 26.98
CA LEU A 292 -15.58 -10.77 26.19
C LEU A 292 -15.22 -10.85 24.70
N GLY A 293 -13.96 -11.19 24.38
CA GLY A 293 -13.51 -11.35 23.01
C GLY A 293 -14.22 -12.49 22.27
N ASP A 294 -14.45 -13.61 22.96
CA ASP A 294 -15.16 -14.77 22.42
C ASP A 294 -16.67 -14.50 22.30
N GLU A 295 -17.27 -13.81 23.27
CA GLU A 295 -18.67 -13.38 23.20
C GLU A 295 -18.92 -12.41 22.04
N LEU A 296 -18.03 -11.43 21.84
CA LEU A 296 -18.12 -10.49 20.72
C LEU A 296 -17.92 -11.18 19.37
N GLN A 297 -17.04 -12.18 19.29
CA GLN A 297 -16.90 -12.99 18.07
C GLN A 297 -18.19 -13.74 17.71
N ASN A 298 -19.00 -14.13 18.70
CA ASN A 298 -20.30 -14.76 18.48
C ASN A 298 -21.43 -13.75 18.20
N LEU A 299 -21.40 -12.59 18.86
CA LEU A 299 -22.45 -11.57 18.78
C LEU A 299 -22.36 -10.73 17.50
N LEU A 300 -21.17 -10.23 17.13
CA LEU A 300 -21.02 -9.31 16.00
C LEU A 300 -21.53 -9.90 14.67
N PRO A 301 -21.30 -11.19 14.32
CA PRO A 301 -21.88 -11.77 13.12
C PRO A 301 -23.42 -11.78 13.11
N VAL A 302 -24.07 -11.88 14.26
CA VAL A 302 -25.54 -11.82 14.39
C VAL A 302 -26.07 -10.43 14.04
N LEU A 303 -25.27 -9.39 14.26
CA LEU A 303 -25.58 -8.01 13.89
C LEU A 303 -25.28 -7.69 12.41
N GLY A 304 -24.82 -8.67 11.64
CA GLY A 304 -24.37 -8.48 10.26
C GLY A 304 -22.96 -7.89 10.15
N LEU A 305 -22.21 -7.88 11.25
CA LEU A 305 -20.83 -7.41 11.32
C LEU A 305 -19.87 -8.63 11.36
N PRO A 306 -19.36 -9.09 10.20
CA PRO A 306 -18.47 -10.25 10.20
C PRO A 306 -17.18 -9.93 10.94
N VAL A 307 -16.69 -10.88 11.74
CA VAL A 307 -15.42 -10.76 12.47
C VAL A 307 -14.40 -11.71 11.85
N ALA A 308 -13.20 -11.21 11.59
CA ALA A 308 -12.07 -12.03 11.19
C ALA A 308 -11.24 -12.38 12.43
N SER A 309 -11.22 -13.67 12.78
CA SER A 309 -10.33 -14.19 13.82
C SER A 309 -8.96 -14.48 13.21
N GLY A 310 -7.93 -13.73 13.65
CA GLY A 310 -6.53 -13.95 13.26
C GLY A 310 -5.87 -12.77 12.54
N THR A 311 -4.59 -12.95 12.16
CA THR A 311 -3.74 -11.88 11.59
C THR A 311 -3.83 -11.75 10.06
N GLY A 312 -4.69 -12.55 9.39
CA GLY A 312 -4.84 -12.56 7.94
C GLY A 312 -5.59 -11.34 7.39
N THR A 313 -5.67 -11.22 6.05
CA THR A 313 -6.51 -10.21 5.39
C THR A 313 -7.97 -10.50 5.69
N SER A 314 -8.65 -9.52 6.26
CA SER A 314 -10.01 -9.64 6.80
C SER A 314 -11.12 -9.44 5.77
N GLY A 315 -10.80 -9.08 4.52
CA GLY A 315 -11.80 -8.97 3.44
C GLY A 315 -12.94 -7.98 3.73
N GLY A 316 -12.72 -7.03 4.65
CA GLY A 316 -13.76 -6.10 5.13
C GLY A 316 -14.41 -6.48 6.47
N ALA A 317 -14.08 -7.64 7.03
CA ALA A 317 -14.51 -8.03 8.37
C ALA A 317 -13.77 -7.28 9.48
N ILE A 318 -14.43 -7.12 10.63
CA ILE A 318 -13.86 -6.48 11.82
C ILE A 318 -12.73 -7.35 12.35
N LYS A 319 -11.59 -6.74 12.65
CA LYS A 319 -10.51 -7.39 13.38
C LYS A 319 -10.66 -7.11 14.85
N LEU A 320 -10.83 -8.18 15.63
CA LEU A 320 -10.91 -8.13 17.07
C LEU A 320 -9.71 -8.88 17.66
N THR A 321 -9.04 -8.27 18.63
CA THR A 321 -7.94 -8.92 19.36
C THR A 321 -8.05 -8.56 20.83
N ALA A 322 -8.24 -9.59 21.65
CA ALA A 322 -8.17 -9.48 23.10
C ALA A 322 -6.71 -9.43 23.56
N LEU A 323 -6.43 -8.57 24.54
CA LEU A 323 -5.13 -8.45 25.20
C LEU A 323 -5.32 -8.69 26.71
N PRO A 324 -5.29 -9.95 27.16
CA PRO A 324 -5.63 -10.33 28.54
C PRO A 324 -4.72 -9.68 29.58
N ARG A 325 -3.43 -9.58 29.25
CA ARG A 325 -2.41 -8.98 30.12
C ARG A 325 -2.72 -7.54 30.54
N ILE A 326 -3.40 -6.78 29.67
CA ILE A 326 -3.77 -5.37 29.96
C ILE A 326 -5.27 -5.23 30.23
N GLY A 327 -6.04 -6.32 30.16
CA GLY A 327 -7.50 -6.29 30.26
C GLY A 327 -8.12 -5.35 29.22
N ALA A 328 -7.74 -5.46 27.95
CA ALA A 328 -8.30 -4.58 26.93
C ALA A 328 -8.54 -5.32 25.61
N ILE A 329 -9.53 -4.85 24.85
CA ILE A 329 -9.87 -5.34 23.52
C ILE A 329 -9.54 -4.26 22.51
N VAL A 330 -8.78 -4.63 21.48
CA VAL A 330 -8.50 -3.77 20.34
C VAL A 330 -9.40 -4.17 19.19
N VAL A 331 -10.11 -3.17 18.66
CA VAL A 331 -11.04 -3.33 17.54
C VAL A 331 -10.55 -2.45 16.39
N SER A 332 -10.46 -3.02 15.20
CA SER A 332 -10.20 -2.30 13.96
C SER A 332 -11.24 -2.68 12.91
N ALA A 333 -11.83 -1.70 12.25
CA ALA A 333 -12.85 -1.89 11.22
C ALA A 333 -12.70 -0.83 10.13
N ALA A 334 -13.26 -1.11 8.94
CA ALA A 334 -13.20 -0.18 7.80
C ALA A 334 -13.90 1.16 8.06
N LEU A 335 -14.95 1.16 8.89
CA LEU A 335 -15.78 2.32 9.18
C LEU A 335 -15.65 2.69 10.68
N PRO A 336 -15.52 3.98 11.02
CA PRO A 336 -15.42 4.42 12.42
C PRO A 336 -16.71 4.16 13.20
N GLU A 337 -17.87 4.26 12.55
CA GLU A 337 -19.19 4.02 13.16
C GLU A 337 -19.30 2.60 13.73
N VAL A 338 -18.75 1.62 13.00
CA VAL A 338 -18.73 0.21 13.41
C VAL A 338 -17.88 0.02 14.67
N VAL A 339 -16.74 0.72 14.76
CA VAL A 339 -15.88 0.66 15.95
C VAL A 339 -16.59 1.22 17.19
N ASP A 340 -17.39 2.28 17.02
CA ASP A 340 -18.16 2.86 18.11
C ASP A 340 -19.35 1.97 18.53
N GLU A 341 -20.00 1.30 17.58
CA GLU A 341 -21.04 0.30 17.88
C GLU A 341 -20.47 -0.88 18.68
N VAL A 342 -19.35 -1.45 18.25
CA VAL A 342 -18.64 -2.50 19.01
C VAL A 342 -18.28 -2.00 20.41
N GLY A 343 -17.84 -0.75 20.53
CA GLY A 343 -17.58 -0.11 21.83
C GLY A 343 -18.80 -0.01 22.74
N ASN A 344 -19.99 0.20 22.19
CA ASN A 344 -21.24 0.22 22.96
C ASN A 344 -21.62 -1.19 23.43
N TRP A 345 -21.39 -2.22 22.60
CA TRP A 345 -21.58 -3.61 22.99
C TRP A 345 -20.59 -4.04 24.07
N ILE A 346 -19.31 -3.66 23.97
CA ILE A 346 -18.32 -3.91 25.02
C ILE A 346 -18.79 -3.33 26.35
N LYS A 347 -19.29 -2.08 26.38
CA LYS A 347 -19.85 -1.47 27.61
C LYS A 347 -21.12 -2.15 28.11
N ALA A 348 -21.90 -2.76 27.22
CA ALA A 348 -23.12 -3.47 27.61
C ALA A 348 -22.81 -4.84 28.21
N LEU A 349 -21.78 -5.52 27.70
CA LEU A 349 -21.32 -6.84 28.13
C LEU A 349 -20.38 -6.78 29.34
N ASP A 350 -19.56 -5.74 29.47
CA ASP A 350 -18.66 -5.50 30.62
C ASP A 350 -19.45 -5.02 31.84
N ARG A 351 -20.25 -5.93 32.41
CA ARG A 351 -21.00 -5.73 33.65
C ARG A 351 -20.66 -6.87 34.59
N SER A 352 -20.56 -6.56 35.88
CA SER A 352 -20.41 -7.61 36.89
C SER A 352 -21.64 -8.51 36.86
N ASP A 353 -21.44 -9.83 36.79
CA ASP A 353 -22.49 -10.80 37.04
C ASP A 353 -23.00 -10.61 38.47
N MET A 354 -24.09 -9.86 38.62
CA MET A 354 -24.72 -9.62 39.93
C MET A 354 -25.36 -10.88 40.52
N LEU A 355 -25.39 -12.00 39.79
CA LEU A 355 -26.07 -13.22 40.20
C LEU A 355 -25.19 -14.15 41.05
N ASP A 356 -23.85 -14.09 40.92
CA ASP A 356 -22.92 -15.02 41.58
C ASP A 356 -21.84 -14.31 42.43
N LYS A 357 -22.21 -13.25 43.16
CA LYS A 357 -21.37 -12.88 44.32
C LYS A 357 -21.63 -13.90 45.42
N GLU A 358 -20.84 -14.96 45.44
CA GLU A 358 -20.65 -15.79 46.63
C GLU A 358 -20.13 -14.88 47.75
N GLU A 359 -21.06 -14.34 48.54
CA GLU A 359 -20.70 -13.55 49.71
C GLU A 359 -20.21 -14.50 50.79
N ILE A 360 -18.90 -14.47 51.05
CA ILE A 360 -18.29 -15.25 52.13
C ILE A 360 -18.62 -14.57 53.46
N TYR A 361 -19.43 -15.24 54.27
CA TYR A 361 -19.76 -14.80 55.62
C TYR A 361 -18.84 -15.47 56.65
N PHE A 362 -18.11 -14.67 57.42
CA PHE A 362 -17.33 -15.16 58.55
C PHE A 362 -18.17 -15.15 59.83
N TYR A 363 -18.46 -16.34 60.36
CA TYR A 363 -19.15 -16.50 61.65
C TYR A 363 -18.18 -17.01 62.70
N ASN A 364 -18.07 -16.28 63.82
CA ASN A 364 -17.29 -16.75 64.95
C ASN A 364 -18.14 -17.69 65.84
N VAL A 365 -17.58 -18.84 66.20
CA VAL A 365 -18.32 -19.85 66.97
C VAL A 365 -18.14 -19.57 68.47
N HIS A 366 -19.25 -19.27 69.17
CA HIS A 366 -19.20 -18.89 70.59
C HIS A 366 -19.30 -20.05 71.58
N HIS A 367 -20.06 -21.11 71.26
CA HIS A 367 -20.47 -22.14 72.23
C HIS A 367 -20.10 -23.57 71.82
N SER A 368 -19.42 -23.76 70.69
CA SER A 368 -19.00 -25.08 70.17
C SER A 368 -17.62 -24.99 69.52
N THR A 369 -17.01 -26.15 69.30
CA THR A 369 -15.79 -26.27 68.48
C THR A 369 -16.15 -26.37 66.99
N VAL A 370 -15.27 -25.87 66.13
CA VAL A 370 -15.48 -25.79 64.67
C VAL A 370 -15.65 -27.17 64.05
N GLU A 371 -14.93 -28.19 64.54
CA GLU A 371 -14.97 -29.54 63.96
C GLU A 371 -16.33 -30.21 64.11
N LYS A 372 -17.04 -29.94 65.21
CA LYS A 372 -18.39 -30.49 65.42
C LYS A 372 -19.43 -29.79 64.55
N LEU A 373 -19.24 -28.49 64.30
CA LEU A 373 -20.14 -27.68 63.51
C LEU A 373 -19.98 -27.98 62.02
N SER A 374 -18.75 -28.15 61.53
CA SER A 374 -18.49 -28.57 60.15
C SER A 374 -19.07 -29.96 59.87
N SER A 375 -18.86 -30.95 60.75
CA SER A 375 -19.45 -32.28 60.56
C SER A 375 -20.98 -32.29 60.59
N ALA A 376 -21.61 -31.37 61.34
CA ALA A 376 -23.06 -31.22 61.33
C ALA A 376 -23.55 -30.53 60.04
N LEU A 377 -22.86 -29.47 59.59
CA LEU A 377 -23.13 -28.80 58.33
C LEU A 377 -22.97 -29.74 57.14
N ASP A 378 -21.94 -30.58 57.12
CA ASP A 378 -21.70 -31.57 56.06
C ASP A 378 -22.86 -32.58 55.94
N ALA A 379 -23.51 -32.91 57.06
CA ALA A 379 -24.68 -33.80 57.05
C ALA A 379 -25.95 -33.12 56.50
N PHE A 380 -26.07 -31.79 56.61
CA PHE A 380 -27.20 -31.01 56.08
C PHE A 380 -26.98 -30.55 54.65
N PHE A 381 -25.76 -30.13 54.34
CA PHE A 381 -25.28 -29.72 53.04
C PHE A 381 -24.39 -30.84 52.52
N ASN A 382 -24.98 -31.97 52.13
CA ASN A 382 -24.25 -33.01 51.42
C ASN A 382 -23.92 -32.50 50.00
N THR A 383 -22.98 -31.55 49.93
CA THR A 383 -22.40 -31.07 48.69
C THR A 383 -21.62 -32.24 48.12
N THR A 384 -22.04 -32.71 46.96
CA THR A 384 -21.17 -33.47 46.09
C THR A 384 -20.01 -32.55 45.76
N THR A 385 -18.90 -32.71 46.49
CA THR A 385 -17.63 -32.09 46.20
C THR A 385 -17.20 -32.59 44.83
N THR A 386 -17.56 -31.85 43.78
CA THR A 386 -16.90 -32.02 42.50
C THR A 386 -15.50 -31.47 42.68
N GLU A 387 -14.54 -32.38 42.89
CA GLU A 387 -13.11 -32.07 42.96
C GLU A 387 -12.70 -31.33 41.69
N SER A 388 -12.65 -30.01 41.77
CA SER A 388 -11.87 -29.21 40.84
C SER A 388 -10.43 -29.28 41.32
N SER A 389 -9.63 -30.09 40.63
CA SER A 389 -8.21 -30.29 40.92
C SER A 389 -7.41 -29.00 40.73
N SER A 390 -7.23 -28.25 41.82
CA SER A 390 -6.23 -27.18 41.87
C SER A 390 -4.85 -27.82 42.09
N SER A 391 -4.05 -27.83 41.02
CA SER A 391 -2.64 -28.21 41.06
C SER A 391 -1.88 -27.25 41.97
N THR A 392 -1.57 -27.69 43.19
CA THR A 392 -0.69 -26.96 44.11
C THR A 392 0.75 -27.09 43.60
N SER A 393 1.34 -25.97 43.15
CA SER A 393 2.76 -25.86 42.86
C SER A 393 3.54 -25.89 44.17
N SER A 394 4.36 -26.94 44.35
CA SER A 394 5.23 -27.07 45.51
C SER A 394 6.52 -26.27 45.31
N THR A 395 6.57 -25.05 45.83
CA THR A 395 7.85 -24.34 46.02
C THR A 395 8.50 -24.81 47.32
N LYS A 396 9.45 -25.75 47.23
CA LYS A 396 10.38 -26.06 48.32
C LYS A 396 11.25 -24.85 48.62
N SER A 397 10.95 -24.14 49.71
CA SER A 397 11.88 -23.17 50.31
C SER A 397 12.64 -23.87 51.43
N THR A 398 13.91 -24.17 51.21
CA THR A 398 14.84 -24.56 52.29
C THR A 398 15.35 -23.30 52.97
N SER A 399 14.85 -23.02 54.17
CA SER A 399 15.49 -22.12 55.12
C SER A 399 15.47 -22.79 56.49
N SER A 400 16.57 -23.43 56.86
CA SER A 400 16.91 -23.75 58.24
C SER A 400 18.05 -22.84 58.64
N LYS A 401 17.80 -21.96 59.62
CA LYS A 401 18.80 -21.10 60.26
C LYS A 401 18.68 -21.31 61.77
N ALA A 402 19.73 -21.82 62.40
CA ALA A 402 20.14 -21.63 63.79
C ALA A 402 21.22 -22.66 64.13
#